data_AF-A0A344UIT1-F1
#
_entry.id   AF-A0A344UIT1-F1
#
_cell.length_a   1.000
_cell.length_b   1.000
_cell.length_c   1.000
_cell.angle_alpha   90.00
_cell.angle_beta   90.00
_cell.angle_gamma   90.00
#
_symmetry.space_group_name_H-M   'P 1'
#
loop_
_entity.id
_entity.type
_entity.pdbx_description
1 polymer ?
#
loop_
_entity_poly.entity_id
_entity_poly.type
_entity_poly.pdbx_seq_one_letter_code
_entity_poly.pdbx_strand_id
1 'polypeptide(L)'
;MVSPPFICAGSASIAAVRATISHSRTIGATVSDSAQPRYQRIKDYILSGIRDRHFLPGCKIPPELELARQFGVSRMTVNKAVRDLAEAGILLRFAGDGTYVAERKAESPLLDINNIAAEIEARGHRHSGQVILLEAAAANEEVALRLSMRAGGIVYHSLIVHCEDDVPIQLEDRYVNPAFAPDYLKQDFSERTPNDYLMQSCPLTDIEHSVEAVLPGVAEQTLLGIAAAEPCLLVLRRTWSHKKLVSFARLTHPGLRYKLRSQTRVKK
;
A
#
# COMPACT_ATOMS: atom_id res chain seq x y z
N MET A 1 12.04 -19.71 24.47
CA MET A 1 13.18 -18.78 24.64
C MET A 1 14.27 -19.20 23.67
N VAL A 2 15.00 -18.21 23.13
CA VAL A 2 16.12 -18.28 22.18
C VAL A 2 15.73 -17.97 20.73
N SER A 3 15.67 -16.67 20.43
CA SER A 3 15.81 -16.13 19.07
C SER A 3 17.32 -16.12 18.71
N PRO A 4 17.71 -16.49 17.48
CA PRO A 4 19.11 -16.40 17.05
C PRO A 4 19.50 -14.97 16.64
N PRO A 5 20.79 -14.58 16.76
CA PRO A 5 21.27 -13.28 16.34
C PRO A 5 21.64 -13.31 14.86
N PHE A 6 21.01 -12.47 14.03
CA PHE A 6 21.55 -12.17 12.71
C PHE A 6 22.52 -10.99 12.82
N ILE A 7 23.80 -11.35 12.84
CA ILE A 7 24.96 -10.47 12.71
C ILE A 7 25.10 -10.11 11.24
N CYS A 8 25.20 -8.82 10.92
CA CYS A 8 25.61 -8.35 9.60
C CYS A 8 27.01 -7.73 9.72
N ALA A 9 28.02 -8.43 9.19
CA ALA A 9 29.40 -7.98 9.09
C ALA A 9 29.82 -8.01 7.62
N GLY A 10 30.54 -6.99 7.15
CA GLY A 10 31.10 -6.95 5.80
C GLY A 10 31.66 -5.58 5.41
N SER A 11 32.95 -5.40 5.65
CA SER A 11 33.76 -4.19 5.46
C SER A 11 34.28 -3.97 4.02
N ALA A 12 34.35 -2.69 3.64
CA ALA A 12 35.37 -1.96 2.86
C ALA A 12 36.14 -2.62 1.68
N SER A 13 36.20 -1.89 0.55
CA SER A 13 37.49 -1.61 -0.13
C SER A 13 37.42 -0.35 -1.00
N ILE A 14 38.42 0.51 -0.83
CA ILE A 14 38.68 1.78 -1.52
C ILE A 14 39.73 1.51 -2.60
N ALA A 15 39.51 2.00 -3.82
CA ALA A 15 40.56 2.11 -4.82
C ALA A 15 40.51 3.49 -5.50
N ALA A 16 41.63 4.21 -5.38
CA ALA A 16 41.86 5.55 -5.89
C ALA A 16 42.28 5.53 -7.37
N VAL A 17 41.85 6.52 -8.15
CA VAL A 17 42.52 6.92 -9.40
C VAL A 17 42.58 8.46 -9.47
N ARG A 18 43.76 8.95 -9.84
CA ARG A 18 44.23 10.34 -9.78
C ARG A 18 43.67 11.24 -10.90
N ALA A 19 43.73 12.53 -10.58
CA ALA A 19 43.41 13.75 -11.30
C ALA A 19 43.84 13.88 -12.78
N THR A 20 43.11 14.72 -13.53
CA THR A 20 43.68 15.66 -14.51
C THR A 20 42.88 16.96 -14.49
N ILE A 21 43.59 18.07 -14.34
CA ILE A 21 43.09 19.45 -14.23
C ILE A 21 42.87 20.01 -15.64
N SER A 22 41.77 20.72 -15.88
CA SER A 22 41.67 21.73 -16.94
C SER A 22 40.94 22.96 -16.42
N HIS A 23 41.61 24.10 -16.53
CA HIS A 23 41.15 25.42 -16.11
C HIS A 23 40.13 26.00 -17.11
N SER A 24 38.99 26.47 -16.62
CA SER A 24 38.37 27.68 -17.18
C SER A 24 37.69 28.48 -16.07
N ARG A 25 38.04 29.77 -15.99
CA ARG A 25 37.52 30.75 -15.04
C ARG A 25 36.16 31.24 -15.53
N THR A 26 35.15 31.24 -14.66
CA THR A 26 34.07 32.23 -14.67
C THR A 26 33.66 32.48 -13.22
N ILE A 27 33.60 33.76 -12.85
CA ILE A 27 33.33 34.29 -11.50
C ILE A 27 31.82 34.45 -11.34
N GLY A 28 31.24 34.02 -10.21
CA GLY A 28 29.98 34.58 -9.72
C GLY A 28 29.03 33.62 -8.99
N ALA A 29 28.75 33.96 -7.71
CA ALA A 29 27.72 33.42 -6.82
C ALA A 29 27.95 32.03 -6.19
N THR A 30 28.71 32.01 -5.10
CA THR A 30 28.58 31.02 -4.02
C THR A 30 27.18 31.11 -3.39
N VAL A 31 26.26 30.26 -3.83
CA VAL A 31 25.01 30.03 -3.10
C VAL A 31 25.31 29.06 -1.96
N SER A 32 25.03 29.50 -0.74
CA SER A 32 25.17 28.77 0.50
C SER A 32 24.43 27.43 0.50
N ASP A 33 25.16 26.35 0.76
CA ASP A 33 24.64 24.98 0.99
C ASP A 33 23.94 24.81 2.36
N SER A 34 23.15 25.80 2.79
CA SER A 34 22.65 25.90 4.16
C SER A 34 21.22 26.43 4.29
N ALA A 35 20.26 25.85 3.58
CA ALA A 35 18.84 26.21 3.78
C ALA A 35 18.00 25.11 4.45
N GLN A 36 18.52 23.89 4.63
CA GLN A 36 17.73 22.82 5.22
C GLN A 36 18.02 22.65 6.72
N PRO A 37 16.99 22.71 7.60
CA PRO A 37 17.17 22.48 9.02
C PRO A 37 17.84 21.12 9.32
N ARG A 38 18.78 21.10 10.27
CA ARG A 38 19.55 19.88 10.59
C ARG A 38 18.68 18.68 11.00
N TYR A 39 17.56 18.90 11.67
CA TYR A 39 16.62 17.83 12.01
C TYR A 39 15.93 17.27 10.76
N GLN A 40 15.68 18.10 9.74
CA GLN A 40 15.06 17.68 8.48
C GLN A 40 16.00 16.77 7.68
N ARG A 41 17.31 17.06 7.65
CA ARG A 41 18.31 16.17 7.04
C ARG A 41 18.30 14.76 7.66
N ILE A 42 18.07 14.66 8.97
CA ILE A 42 17.94 13.37 9.67
C ILE A 42 16.64 12.66 9.29
N LYS A 43 15.52 13.40 9.18
CA LYS A 43 14.25 12.83 8.71
C LYS A 43 14.40 12.26 7.31
N ASP A 44 14.98 13.02 6.41
CA ASP A 44 15.16 12.63 5.01
C ASP A 44 16.09 11.42 4.89
N TYR A 45 17.15 11.35 5.70
CA TYR A 45 18.00 10.16 5.78
C TYR A 45 17.23 8.91 6.20
N ILE A 46 16.42 9.00 7.27
CA ILE A 46 15.62 7.86 7.74
C ILE A 46 14.58 7.45 6.70
N LEU A 47 13.87 8.42 6.10
CA LEU A 47 12.86 8.17 5.08
C LEU A 47 13.46 7.55 3.81
N SER A 48 14.62 8.05 3.37
CA SER A 48 15.34 7.49 2.22
C SER A 48 15.83 6.08 2.54
N GLY A 49 16.37 5.85 3.74
CA GLY A 49 16.75 4.52 4.18
C GLY A 49 15.58 3.52 4.22
N ILE A 50 14.37 3.96 4.59
CA ILE A 50 13.16 3.12 4.54
C ILE A 50 12.78 2.82 3.07
N ARG A 51 12.73 3.86 2.22
CA ARG A 51 12.41 3.73 0.79
C ARG A 51 13.38 2.82 0.04
N ASP A 52 14.67 2.95 0.32
CA ASP A 52 15.75 2.18 -0.29
C ASP A 52 15.91 0.79 0.36
N ARG A 53 15.04 0.43 1.31
CA ARG A 53 15.04 -0.82 2.10
C ARG A 53 16.30 -1.06 2.94
N HIS A 54 17.10 -0.03 3.22
CA HIS A 54 18.16 -0.08 4.22
C HIS A 54 17.60 -0.24 5.64
N PHE A 55 16.41 0.33 5.90
CA PHE A 55 15.65 0.11 7.12
C PHE A 55 14.34 -0.60 6.77
N LEU A 56 14.28 -1.91 7.04
CA LEU A 56 13.07 -2.69 6.79
C LEU A 56 11.99 -2.36 7.84
N PRO A 57 10.70 -2.43 7.49
CA PRO A 57 9.61 -2.40 8.47
C PRO A 57 9.86 -3.40 9.60
N GLY A 58 9.61 -2.99 10.84
CA GLY A 58 9.87 -3.80 12.04
C GLY A 58 11.34 -3.83 12.48
N CYS A 59 12.30 -3.33 11.68
CA CYS A 59 13.69 -3.24 12.09
C CYS A 59 14.00 -1.99 12.91
N LYS A 60 15.01 -2.11 13.77
CA LYS A 60 15.50 -1.05 14.64
C LYS A 60 16.37 -0.08 13.84
N ILE A 61 16.08 1.22 13.95
CA ILE A 61 16.96 2.26 13.39
C ILE A 61 18.18 2.48 14.30
N PRO A 62 19.26 3.10 13.80
CA PRO A 62 20.42 3.43 14.65
C PRO A 62 20.01 4.24 15.89
N PRO A 63 20.61 3.96 17.06
CA PRO A 63 20.36 4.73 18.28
C PRO A 63 20.58 6.23 18.09
N GLU A 64 19.84 7.04 18.84
CA GLU A 64 19.92 8.51 18.73
C GLU A 64 21.34 9.05 18.92
N LEU A 65 22.14 8.39 19.76
CA LEU A 65 23.52 8.78 20.03
C LEU A 65 24.42 8.57 18.80
N GLU A 66 24.19 7.49 18.05
CA GLU A 66 24.93 7.20 16.81
C GLU A 66 24.52 8.17 15.71
N LEU A 67 23.22 8.43 15.56
CA LEU A 67 22.72 9.45 14.64
C LEU A 67 23.27 10.85 15.01
N ALA A 68 23.36 11.18 16.29
CA ALA A 68 23.93 12.47 16.74
C ALA A 68 25.40 12.61 16.34
N ARG A 69 26.19 11.54 16.49
CA ARG A 69 27.60 11.51 16.04
C ARG A 69 27.71 11.56 14.52
N GLN A 70 26.92 10.76 13.82
CA GLN A 70 26.94 10.67 12.35
C GLN A 70 26.65 12.01 11.69
N PHE A 71 25.68 12.76 12.22
CA PHE A 71 25.26 14.05 11.67
C PHE A 71 25.93 15.26 12.34
N GLY A 72 26.77 15.07 13.35
CA GLY A 72 27.45 16.16 14.07
C GLY A 72 26.48 17.13 14.75
N VAL A 73 25.40 16.62 15.34
CA VAL A 73 24.32 17.42 15.96
C VAL A 73 24.10 17.08 17.43
N SER A 74 23.36 17.94 18.13
CA SER A 74 22.93 17.63 19.49
C SER A 74 21.90 16.49 19.50
N ARG A 75 21.88 15.73 20.59
CA ARG A 75 20.87 14.68 20.80
C ARG A 75 19.44 15.22 20.74
N MET A 76 19.21 16.47 21.16
CA MET A 76 17.90 17.13 21.07
C MET A 76 17.44 17.29 19.62
N THR A 77 18.36 17.56 18.68
CA THR A 77 18.04 17.67 17.25
C THR A 77 17.63 16.33 16.65
N VAL A 78 18.32 15.24 17.01
CA VAL A 78 17.94 13.87 16.61
C VAL A 78 16.59 13.49 17.22
N ASN A 79 16.42 13.74 18.52
CA ASN A 79 15.20 13.42 19.24
C ASN A 79 13.99 14.12 18.62
N LYS A 80 14.15 15.39 18.21
CA LYS A 80 13.13 16.11 17.43
C LYS A 80 12.80 15.37 16.13
N ALA A 81 13.79 15.04 15.31
CA ALA A 81 13.56 14.33 14.04
C ALA A 81 12.84 12.99 14.23
N VAL A 82 13.30 12.19 15.19
CA VAL A 82 12.73 10.88 15.52
C VAL A 82 11.32 11.01 16.09
N ARG A 83 11.08 11.99 16.98
CA ARG A 83 9.76 12.26 17.54
C ARG A 83 8.79 12.69 16.43
N ASP A 84 9.18 13.61 15.56
CA ASP A 84 8.32 14.07 14.46
C ASP A 84 7.96 12.90 13.50
N LEU A 85 8.89 11.96 13.26
CA LEU A 85 8.60 10.74 12.49
C LEU A 85 7.74 9.72 13.25
N ALA A 86 7.86 9.65 14.57
CA ALA A 86 7.03 8.80 15.42
C ALA A 86 5.60 9.35 15.54
N GLU A 87 5.44 10.67 15.65
CA GLU A 87 4.14 11.36 15.60
C GLU A 87 3.46 11.18 14.24
N ALA A 88 4.26 11.19 13.15
CA ALA A 88 3.79 10.80 11.82
C ALA A 88 3.53 9.29 11.67
N GLY A 89 3.76 8.48 12.72
CA GLY A 89 3.58 7.03 12.75
C GLY A 89 4.46 6.25 11.76
N ILE A 90 5.56 6.83 11.30
CA ILE A 90 6.58 6.19 10.44
C ILE A 90 7.55 5.37 11.29
N LEU A 91 7.74 5.77 12.56
CA LEU A 91 8.56 5.08 13.54
C LEU A 91 7.72 4.70 14.77
N LEU A 92 8.13 3.63 15.45
CA LEU A 92 7.61 3.19 16.74
C LEU A 92 8.72 3.30 17.79
N ARG A 93 8.45 3.98 18.91
CA ARG A 93 9.40 4.10 20.04
C ARG A 93 8.98 3.20 21.19
N PHE A 94 9.89 2.34 21.62
CA PHE A 94 9.74 1.53 22.82
C PHE A 94 10.72 2.07 23.87
N ALA A 95 10.19 2.54 24.99
CA ALA A 95 11.00 3.12 26.06
C ALA A 95 12.04 2.10 26.56
N GLY A 96 13.32 2.50 26.61
CA GLY A 96 14.42 1.66 27.06
C GLY A 96 14.92 0.63 26.04
N ASP A 97 14.13 0.31 25.01
CA ASP A 97 14.53 -0.63 23.98
C ASP A 97 15.06 0.09 22.74
N GLY A 98 14.27 0.99 22.12
CA GLY A 98 14.76 1.80 21.01
C GLY A 98 13.66 2.26 20.06
N THR A 99 14.06 2.57 18.82
CA THR A 99 13.15 3.08 17.79
C THR A 99 13.16 2.15 16.58
N TYR A 100 11.99 1.82 16.07
CA TYR A 100 11.78 0.85 15.00
C TYR A 100 11.00 1.48 13.85
N VAL A 101 11.19 0.99 12.63
CA VAL A 101 10.35 1.37 11.49
C VAL A 101 8.96 0.78 11.68
N ALA A 102 7.93 1.62 11.60
CA ALA A 102 6.55 1.17 11.74
C ALA A 102 6.15 0.26 10.57
N GLU A 103 5.57 -0.90 10.88
CA GLU A 103 4.86 -1.70 9.89
C GLU A 103 3.50 -1.06 9.58
N ARG A 104 3.50 -0.06 8.69
CA ARG A 104 2.25 0.53 8.20
C ARG A 104 1.66 -0.38 7.13
N LYS A 105 0.76 -1.26 7.56
CA LYS A 105 -0.21 -1.90 6.67
C LYS A 105 -1.29 -0.90 6.33
N ALA A 106 -1.70 -0.84 5.07
CA ALA A 106 -2.93 -0.18 4.65
C ALA A 106 -4.09 -0.69 5.52
N GLU A 107 -4.80 0.23 6.17
CA GLU A 107 -5.84 -0.07 7.16
C GLU A 107 -7.19 0.34 6.63
N SER A 108 -8.15 -0.59 6.58
CA SER A 108 -9.52 -0.28 6.13
C SER A 108 -10.56 -0.69 7.17
N PRO A 109 -11.57 0.16 7.45
CA PRO A 109 -12.71 -0.23 8.26
C PRO A 109 -13.51 -1.33 7.55
N LEU A 110 -13.89 -2.42 8.24
CA LEU A 110 -14.67 -3.53 7.64
C LEU A 110 -16.00 -3.07 7.01
N LEU A 111 -16.60 -2.01 7.55
CA LEU A 111 -17.86 -1.43 7.07
C LEU A 111 -17.65 -0.42 5.93
N ASP A 112 -16.44 0.09 5.77
CA ASP A 112 -16.08 1.13 4.79
C ASP A 112 -15.12 0.61 3.71
N ILE A 113 -15.08 -0.71 3.45
CA ILE A 113 -14.36 -1.33 2.30
C ILE A 113 -15.06 -0.95 0.99
N ASN A 114 -15.22 0.35 0.77
CA ASN A 114 -15.99 0.91 -0.31
C ASN A 114 -15.02 1.27 -1.43
N ASN A 115 -14.02 2.11 -1.19
CA ASN A 115 -13.15 2.59 -2.24
C ASN A 115 -11.67 2.64 -1.82
N ILE A 116 -10.87 1.69 -2.31
CA ILE A 116 -9.42 1.62 -2.02
C ILE A 116 -8.67 2.90 -2.42
N ALA A 117 -9.09 3.59 -3.47
CA ALA A 117 -8.49 4.85 -3.89
C ALA A 117 -8.67 5.93 -2.81
N ALA A 118 -9.90 6.11 -2.33
CA ALA A 118 -10.21 7.06 -1.27
C ALA A 118 -9.47 6.73 0.05
N GLU A 119 -9.28 5.45 0.35
CA GLU A 119 -8.52 5.02 1.53
C GLU A 119 -7.03 5.36 1.43
N ILE A 120 -6.42 5.14 0.26
CA ILE A 120 -5.02 5.49 -0.02
C ILE A 120 -4.84 7.01 0.05
N GLU A 121 -5.72 7.77 -0.60
CA GLU A 121 -5.69 9.22 -0.61
C GLU A 121 -5.88 9.81 0.78
N ALA A 122 -6.78 9.24 1.60
CA ALA A 122 -6.99 9.66 2.99
C ALA A 122 -5.76 9.45 3.88
N ARG A 123 -4.87 8.52 3.53
CA ARG A 123 -3.56 8.33 4.17
C ARG A 123 -2.48 9.28 3.63
N GLY A 124 -2.78 10.06 2.58
CA GLY A 124 -1.86 11.00 1.94
C GLY A 124 -0.95 10.36 0.88
N HIS A 125 -1.30 9.17 0.40
CA HIS A 125 -0.56 8.44 -0.62
C HIS A 125 -1.25 8.54 -1.99
N ARG A 126 -0.54 8.16 -3.08
CA ARG A 126 -1.09 8.17 -4.44
C ARG A 126 -1.67 6.80 -4.79
N HIS A 127 -2.94 6.78 -5.19
CA HIS A 127 -3.57 5.60 -5.81
C HIS A 127 -3.26 5.55 -7.31
N SER A 128 -3.10 4.34 -7.85
CA SER A 128 -3.15 4.08 -9.28
C SER A 128 -3.79 2.71 -9.56
N GLY A 129 -4.59 2.60 -10.61
CA GLY A 129 -5.16 1.33 -11.09
C GLY A 129 -4.46 0.84 -12.35
N GLN A 130 -3.99 -0.41 -12.35
CA GLN A 130 -3.53 -1.10 -13.55
C GLN A 130 -4.61 -2.09 -14.00
N VAL A 131 -5.29 -1.78 -15.10
CA VAL A 131 -6.32 -2.65 -15.70
C VAL A 131 -5.64 -3.78 -16.45
N ILE A 132 -5.82 -5.01 -15.99
CA ILE A 132 -5.29 -6.24 -16.61
C ILE A 132 -6.29 -6.80 -17.62
N LEU A 133 -7.58 -6.75 -17.28
CA LEU A 133 -8.67 -7.23 -18.10
C LEU A 133 -9.91 -6.34 -17.91
N LEU A 134 -10.63 -6.07 -19.01
CA LEU A 134 -11.94 -5.45 -19.00
C LEU A 134 -12.74 -5.96 -20.20
N GLU A 135 -13.72 -6.85 -19.98
CA GLU A 135 -14.43 -7.52 -21.06
C GLU A 135 -15.88 -7.89 -20.72
N ALA A 136 -16.65 -8.25 -21.74
CA ALA A 136 -17.89 -8.99 -21.58
C ALA A 136 -17.58 -10.49 -21.67
N ALA A 137 -18.00 -11.25 -20.66
CA ALA A 137 -17.76 -12.68 -20.57
C ALA A 137 -19.06 -13.43 -20.26
N ALA A 138 -19.09 -14.73 -20.58
CA ALA A 138 -20.15 -15.62 -20.12
C ALA A 138 -19.88 -16.03 -18.67
N ALA A 139 -20.88 -15.89 -17.79
CA ALA A 139 -20.77 -16.29 -16.40
C ALA A 139 -20.58 -17.81 -16.30
N ASN A 140 -19.45 -18.23 -15.75
CA ASN A 140 -19.24 -19.63 -15.35
C ASN A 140 -20.17 -19.99 -14.17
N GLU A 141 -20.19 -21.26 -13.76
CA GLU A 141 -21.09 -21.74 -12.71
C GLU A 141 -20.93 -20.99 -11.38
N GLU A 142 -19.69 -20.71 -10.97
CA GLU A 142 -19.40 -19.98 -9.72
C GLU A 142 -19.92 -18.55 -9.78
N VAL A 143 -19.58 -17.81 -10.84
CA VAL A 143 -19.99 -16.41 -11.02
C VAL A 143 -21.51 -16.33 -11.14
N ALA A 144 -22.13 -17.25 -11.87
CA ALA A 144 -23.58 -17.32 -12.01
C ALA A 144 -24.27 -17.55 -10.67
N LEU A 145 -23.76 -18.48 -9.86
CA LEU A 145 -24.27 -18.73 -8.51
C LEU A 145 -24.12 -17.50 -7.61
N ARG A 146 -22.94 -16.86 -7.62
CA ARG A 146 -22.64 -15.68 -6.79
C ARG A 146 -23.46 -14.45 -7.18
N LEU A 147 -23.79 -14.29 -8.47
CA LEU A 147 -24.64 -13.22 -9.00
C LEU A 147 -26.13 -13.58 -9.06
N SER A 148 -26.53 -14.76 -8.59
CA SER A 148 -27.91 -15.25 -8.66
C SER A 148 -28.50 -15.18 -10.08
N MET A 149 -27.71 -15.56 -11.08
CA MET A 149 -28.10 -15.57 -12.50
C MET A 149 -27.90 -16.95 -13.13
N ARG A 150 -28.39 -17.10 -14.36
CA ARG A 150 -28.21 -18.34 -15.12
C ARG A 150 -26.76 -18.44 -15.62
N ALA A 151 -26.16 -19.63 -15.51
CA ALA A 151 -24.88 -19.93 -16.15
C ALA A 151 -24.93 -19.64 -17.66
N GLY A 152 -23.85 -19.06 -18.18
CA GLY A 152 -23.77 -18.56 -19.55
C GLY A 152 -24.39 -17.18 -19.79
N GLY A 153 -25.03 -16.57 -18.78
CA GLY A 153 -25.48 -15.18 -18.84
C GLY A 153 -24.30 -14.23 -19.01
N ILE A 154 -24.51 -13.11 -19.71
CA ILE A 154 -23.45 -12.13 -19.93
C ILE A 154 -23.18 -11.34 -18.66
N VAL A 155 -21.90 -11.25 -18.30
CA VAL A 155 -21.37 -10.41 -17.23
C VAL A 155 -20.27 -9.52 -17.78
N TYR A 156 -20.10 -8.35 -17.17
CA TYR A 156 -18.89 -7.56 -17.36
C TYR A 156 -17.86 -7.95 -16.33
N HIS A 157 -16.64 -8.25 -16.78
CA HIS A 157 -15.54 -8.73 -15.96
C HIS A 157 -14.40 -7.73 -16.02
N SER A 158 -13.87 -7.34 -14.86
CA SER A 158 -12.66 -6.54 -14.76
C SER A 158 -11.67 -7.17 -13.78
N LEU A 159 -10.40 -7.20 -14.17
CA LEU A 159 -9.28 -7.59 -13.33
C LEU A 159 -8.33 -6.40 -13.22
N ILE A 160 -8.15 -5.87 -12.01
CA ILE A 160 -7.40 -4.62 -11.78
C ILE A 160 -6.46 -4.79 -10.60
N VAL A 161 -5.21 -4.37 -10.77
CA VAL A 161 -4.26 -4.23 -9.67
C VAL A 161 -4.31 -2.79 -9.17
N HIS A 162 -4.63 -2.60 -7.89
CA HIS A 162 -4.56 -1.30 -7.25
C HIS A 162 -3.25 -1.15 -6.49
N CYS A 163 -2.59 -0.02 -6.74
CA CYS A 163 -1.31 0.30 -6.11
C CYS A 163 -1.43 1.53 -5.20
N GLU A 164 -0.62 1.51 -4.15
CA GLU A 164 -0.34 2.64 -3.26
C GLU A 164 1.13 3.02 -3.46
N ASP A 165 1.38 4.23 -3.96
CA ASP A 165 2.74 4.71 -4.33
C ASP A 165 3.53 3.67 -5.15
N ASP A 166 2.91 3.18 -6.21
CA ASP A 166 3.47 2.18 -7.16
C ASP A 166 3.68 0.77 -6.57
N VAL A 167 3.28 0.52 -5.31
CA VAL A 167 3.30 -0.80 -4.68
C VAL A 167 1.94 -1.48 -4.83
N PRO A 168 1.84 -2.69 -5.41
CA PRO A 168 0.58 -3.44 -5.49
C PRO A 168 0.07 -3.80 -4.09
N ILE A 169 -1.15 -3.37 -3.75
CA ILE A 169 -1.77 -3.64 -2.45
C ILE A 169 -3.08 -4.43 -2.53
N GLN A 170 -3.70 -4.51 -3.71
CA GLN A 170 -4.95 -5.23 -3.90
C GLN A 170 -5.08 -5.70 -5.35
N LEU A 171 -5.49 -6.95 -5.53
CA LEU A 171 -5.98 -7.47 -6.81
C LEU A 171 -7.51 -7.53 -6.72
N GLU A 172 -8.18 -6.77 -7.58
CA GLU A 172 -9.63 -6.76 -7.70
C GLU A 172 -10.06 -7.58 -8.93
N ASP A 173 -10.76 -8.68 -8.69
CA ASP A 173 -11.43 -9.46 -9.73
C ASP A 173 -12.94 -9.32 -9.55
N ARG A 174 -13.58 -8.53 -10.43
CA ARG A 174 -14.97 -8.11 -10.30
C ARG A 174 -15.82 -8.53 -11.49
N TYR A 175 -17.00 -9.07 -11.18
CA TYR A 175 -18.08 -9.33 -12.12
C TYR A 175 -19.26 -8.41 -11.83
N VAL A 176 -19.84 -7.87 -12.90
CA VAL A 176 -20.96 -6.92 -12.85
C VAL A 176 -22.05 -7.38 -13.80
N ASN A 177 -23.30 -7.29 -13.34
CA ASN A 177 -24.46 -7.56 -14.17
C ASN A 177 -24.73 -6.34 -15.10
N PRO A 178 -24.63 -6.52 -16.45
CA PRO A 178 -24.79 -5.43 -17.41
C PRO A 178 -26.11 -4.68 -17.32
N ALA A 179 -27.18 -5.33 -16.82
CA ALA A 179 -28.49 -4.71 -16.70
C ALA A 179 -28.51 -3.52 -15.73
N PHE A 180 -27.55 -3.44 -14.81
CA PHE A 180 -27.45 -2.34 -13.84
C PHE A 180 -26.41 -1.29 -14.23
N ALA A 181 -25.41 -1.70 -15.01
CA ALA A 181 -24.27 -0.87 -15.35
C ALA A 181 -23.90 -1.04 -16.84
N PRO A 182 -24.78 -0.61 -17.77
CA PRO A 182 -24.61 -0.87 -19.20
C PRO A 182 -23.37 -0.19 -19.80
N ASP A 183 -22.91 0.90 -19.19
CA ASP A 183 -21.73 1.66 -19.64
C ASP A 183 -20.44 1.25 -18.92
N TYR A 184 -20.44 0.17 -18.13
CA TYR A 184 -19.29 -0.26 -17.32
C TYR A 184 -18.03 -0.47 -18.16
N LEU A 185 -18.15 -1.12 -19.33
CA LEU A 185 -17.00 -1.36 -20.22
C LEU A 185 -16.47 -0.10 -20.93
N LYS A 186 -17.21 1.01 -20.86
CA LYS A 186 -16.78 2.31 -21.43
C LYS A 186 -16.00 3.16 -20.43
N GLN A 187 -15.91 2.72 -19.18
CA GLN A 187 -15.23 3.47 -18.13
C GLN A 187 -13.72 3.29 -18.22
N ASP A 188 -12.98 4.32 -17.83
CA ASP A 188 -11.56 4.22 -17.59
C ASP A 188 -11.30 3.88 -16.12
N PHE A 189 -10.97 2.61 -15.85
CA PHE A 189 -10.67 2.16 -14.50
C PHE A 189 -9.20 2.33 -14.08
N SER A 190 -8.39 3.00 -14.89
CA SER A 190 -7.05 3.44 -14.48
C SER A 190 -7.11 4.73 -13.65
N GLU A 191 -8.08 5.60 -13.95
CA GLU A 191 -8.31 6.86 -13.23
C GLU A 191 -9.33 6.72 -12.09
N ARG A 192 -10.21 5.72 -12.17
CA ARG A 192 -11.34 5.55 -11.26
C ARG A 192 -11.53 4.09 -10.83
N THR A 193 -12.05 3.84 -9.64
CA THR A 193 -12.34 2.46 -9.21
C THR A 193 -13.70 1.96 -9.68
N PRO A 194 -13.85 0.65 -9.99
CA PRO A 194 -15.15 0.06 -10.29
C PRO A 194 -16.21 0.30 -9.24
N ASN A 195 -15.82 0.25 -7.95
CA ASN A 195 -16.76 0.54 -6.88
C ASN A 195 -17.30 1.97 -6.97
N ASP A 196 -16.43 2.96 -7.13
CA ASP A 196 -16.87 4.35 -7.19
C ASP A 196 -17.84 4.57 -8.36
N TYR A 197 -17.55 3.97 -9.52
CA TYR A 197 -18.48 3.96 -10.65
C TYR A 197 -19.83 3.36 -10.27
N LEU A 198 -19.86 2.16 -9.68
CA LEU A 198 -21.11 1.48 -9.31
C LEU A 198 -21.92 2.24 -8.25
N MET A 199 -21.26 2.91 -7.30
CA MET A 199 -21.92 3.75 -6.29
C MET A 199 -22.63 4.95 -6.92
N GLN A 200 -22.12 5.47 -8.03
CA GLN A 200 -22.71 6.62 -8.72
C GLN A 200 -23.72 6.21 -9.81
N SER A 201 -23.47 5.10 -10.50
CA SER A 201 -24.33 4.64 -11.60
C SER A 201 -25.56 3.86 -11.13
N CYS A 202 -25.50 3.25 -9.95
CA CYS A 202 -26.53 2.36 -9.45
C CYS A 202 -26.99 2.79 -8.05
N PRO A 203 -28.30 2.73 -7.73
CA PRO A 203 -28.78 2.95 -6.37
C PRO A 203 -28.52 1.70 -5.53
N LEU A 204 -27.29 1.55 -5.04
CA LEU A 204 -26.86 0.41 -4.23
C LEU A 204 -27.54 0.45 -2.86
N THR A 205 -28.11 -0.68 -2.43
CA THR A 205 -28.90 -0.77 -1.19
C THR A 205 -28.18 -1.56 -0.12
N ASP A 206 -27.47 -2.62 -0.50
CA ASP A 206 -26.86 -3.55 0.45
C ASP A 206 -25.48 -3.98 -0.04
N ILE A 207 -24.56 -4.13 0.91
CA ILE A 207 -23.20 -4.64 0.68
C ILE A 207 -22.93 -5.71 1.73
N GLU A 208 -22.38 -6.83 1.28
CA GLU A 208 -21.92 -7.92 2.14
C GLU A 208 -20.45 -8.17 1.88
N HIS A 209 -19.68 -8.31 2.97
CA HIS A 209 -18.28 -8.70 2.96
C HIS A 209 -18.10 -10.03 3.71
N SER A 210 -17.44 -11.00 3.08
CA SER A 210 -16.85 -12.16 3.74
C SER A 210 -15.33 -12.03 3.67
N VAL A 211 -14.63 -12.33 4.75
CA VAL A 211 -13.17 -12.22 4.84
C VAL A 211 -12.57 -13.59 5.13
N GLU A 212 -11.63 -14.01 4.30
CA GLU A 212 -10.97 -15.30 4.38
C GLU A 212 -9.45 -15.12 4.36
N ALA A 213 -8.73 -16.01 5.06
CA ALA A 213 -7.27 -16.10 4.95
C ALA A 213 -6.92 -17.15 3.89
N VAL A 214 -6.14 -16.75 2.89
CA VAL A 214 -5.77 -17.62 1.75
C VAL A 214 -4.29 -17.52 1.43
N LEU A 215 -3.76 -18.53 0.74
CA LEU A 215 -2.48 -18.43 0.04
C LEU A 215 -2.73 -17.98 -1.40
N PRO A 216 -1.82 -17.17 -1.99
CA PRO A 216 -2.01 -16.64 -3.34
C PRO A 216 -1.81 -17.72 -4.40
N GLY A 217 -2.70 -17.75 -5.39
CA GLY A 217 -2.50 -18.52 -6.62
C GLY A 217 -1.40 -17.93 -7.50
N VAL A 218 -1.13 -18.57 -8.64
CA VAL A 218 -0.05 -18.16 -9.56
C VAL A 218 -0.29 -16.76 -10.15
N ALA A 219 -1.55 -16.45 -10.46
CA ALA A 219 -1.93 -15.16 -11.00
C ALA A 219 -1.72 -14.05 -9.94
N GLU A 220 -2.17 -14.28 -8.70
CA GLU A 220 -2.01 -13.35 -7.58
C GLU A 220 -0.52 -13.10 -7.28
N GLN A 221 0.30 -14.16 -7.25
CA GLN A 221 1.75 -14.04 -7.03
C GLN A 221 2.41 -13.12 -8.05
N THR A 222 2.05 -13.31 -9.33
CA THR A 222 2.61 -12.54 -10.44
C THR A 222 2.14 -11.09 -10.41
N LEU A 223 0.83 -10.87 -10.27
CA LEU A 223 0.21 -9.54 -10.36
C LEU A 223 0.47 -8.68 -9.12
N LEU A 224 0.56 -9.28 -7.93
CA LEU A 224 0.84 -8.56 -6.68
C LEU A 224 2.34 -8.51 -6.33
N GLY A 225 3.18 -9.26 -7.04
CA GLY A 225 4.61 -9.38 -6.74
C GLY A 225 4.84 -9.91 -5.31
N ILE A 226 4.22 -11.05 -5.00
CA ILE A 226 4.28 -11.70 -3.68
C ILE A 226 4.72 -13.16 -3.81
N ALA A 227 5.28 -13.71 -2.73
CA ALA A 227 5.72 -15.11 -2.71
C ALA A 227 4.53 -16.06 -2.50
N ALA A 228 4.66 -17.32 -2.96
CA ALA A 228 3.64 -18.36 -2.79
C ALA A 228 3.26 -18.63 -1.32
N ALA A 229 4.18 -18.38 -0.39
CA ALA A 229 3.97 -18.57 1.05
C ALA A 229 3.50 -17.29 1.78
N GLU A 230 3.35 -16.17 1.07
CA GLU A 230 2.89 -14.92 1.68
C GLU A 230 1.36 -14.97 1.90
N PRO A 231 0.86 -14.91 3.15
CA PRO A 231 -0.57 -15.00 3.40
C PRO A 231 -1.30 -13.79 2.85
N CYS A 232 -2.51 -14.00 2.34
CA CYS A 232 -3.39 -12.96 1.81
C CYS A 232 -4.71 -12.93 2.58
N LEU A 233 -5.31 -11.74 2.63
CA LEU A 233 -6.71 -11.55 2.99
C LEU A 233 -7.53 -11.51 1.71
N LEU A 234 -8.45 -12.46 1.56
CA LEU A 234 -9.45 -12.47 0.50
C LEU A 234 -10.73 -11.86 1.05
N VAL A 235 -11.14 -10.72 0.51
CA VAL A 235 -12.44 -10.11 0.78
C VAL A 235 -13.37 -10.43 -0.39
N LEU A 236 -14.36 -11.28 -0.13
CA LEU A 236 -15.45 -11.54 -1.05
C LEU A 236 -16.53 -10.48 -0.83
N ARG A 237 -16.83 -9.71 -1.86
CA ARG A 237 -17.83 -8.65 -1.82
C ARG A 237 -19.00 -8.98 -2.72
N ARG A 238 -20.21 -8.85 -2.17
CA ARG A 238 -21.45 -8.89 -2.95
C ARG A 238 -22.19 -7.57 -2.74
N THR A 239 -22.79 -7.07 -3.80
CA THR A 239 -23.44 -5.76 -3.80
C THR A 239 -24.80 -5.86 -4.47
N TRP A 240 -25.82 -5.32 -3.82
CA TRP A 240 -27.20 -5.37 -4.27
C TRP A 240 -27.75 -3.97 -4.55
N SER A 241 -28.74 -3.94 -5.44
CA SER A 241 -29.68 -2.84 -5.60
C SER A 241 -31.09 -3.40 -5.54
N HIS A 242 -31.89 -2.94 -4.57
CA HIS A 242 -33.30 -3.31 -4.42
C HIS A 242 -33.53 -4.83 -4.49
N LYS A 243 -32.75 -5.59 -3.72
CA LYS A 243 -32.70 -7.07 -3.63
C LYS A 243 -32.13 -7.82 -4.83
N LYS A 244 -31.72 -7.15 -5.91
CA LYS A 244 -31.05 -7.79 -7.04
C LYS A 244 -29.54 -7.65 -6.92
N LEU A 245 -28.81 -8.71 -7.26
CA LEU A 245 -27.36 -8.73 -7.18
C LEU A 245 -26.76 -8.00 -8.39
N VAL A 246 -26.03 -6.93 -8.11
CA VAL A 246 -25.43 -6.04 -9.10
C VAL A 246 -24.02 -6.46 -9.42
N SER A 247 -23.23 -6.79 -8.38
CA SER A 247 -21.82 -7.12 -8.53
C SER A 247 -21.36 -8.13 -7.49
N PHE A 248 -20.40 -8.96 -7.91
CA PHE A 248 -19.61 -9.84 -7.08
C PHE A 248 -18.13 -9.53 -7.33
N ALA A 249 -17.33 -9.38 -6.28
CA ALA A 249 -15.90 -9.14 -6.40
C ALA A 249 -15.09 -10.01 -5.43
N ARG A 250 -13.91 -10.43 -5.89
CA ARG A 250 -12.85 -11.04 -5.09
C ARG A 250 -11.74 -10.00 -4.96
N LEU A 251 -11.50 -9.52 -3.75
CA LEU A 251 -10.46 -8.52 -3.45
C LEU A 251 -9.36 -9.21 -2.66
N THR A 252 -8.23 -9.48 -3.30
CA THR A 252 -7.10 -10.18 -2.67
C THR A 252 -6.06 -9.15 -2.22
N HIS A 253 -5.75 -9.13 -0.93
CA HIS A 253 -4.78 -8.21 -0.34
C HIS A 253 -3.60 -8.96 0.27
N PRO A 254 -2.34 -8.60 -0.04
CA PRO A 254 -1.18 -9.15 0.65
C PRO A 254 -1.24 -8.86 2.15
N GLY A 255 -1.19 -9.89 2.99
CA GLY A 255 -1.35 -9.77 4.44
C GLY A 255 -0.22 -9.02 5.14
N LEU A 256 0.93 -8.85 4.47
CA LEU A 256 2.02 -8.00 4.95
C LEU A 256 1.82 -6.52 4.63
N ARG A 257 0.97 -6.18 3.63
CA ARG A 257 0.74 -4.81 3.15
C ARG A 257 -0.60 -4.25 3.59
N TYR A 258 -1.54 -5.10 3.99
CA TYR A 258 -2.92 -4.71 4.27
C TYR A 258 -3.44 -5.33 5.57
N LYS A 259 -4.30 -4.58 6.27
CA LYS A 259 -5.00 -5.01 7.48
C LYS A 259 -6.43 -4.46 7.50
N LEU A 260 -7.36 -5.27 7.99
CA LEU A 260 -8.73 -4.86 8.23
C LEU A 260 -8.94 -4.53 9.70
N ARG A 261 -9.65 -3.46 9.99
CA ARG A 261 -10.03 -3.07 11.35
C ARG A 261 -11.54 -2.86 11.44
N SER A 262 -12.13 -3.18 12.57
CA SER A 262 -13.49 -2.72 12.90
C SER A 262 -13.48 -2.15 14.30
N GLN A 263 -14.15 -1.02 14.49
CA GLN A 263 -14.30 -0.37 15.78
C GLN A 263 -15.77 -0.06 16.02
N THR A 264 -16.38 -0.80 16.95
CA THR A 264 -17.76 -0.57 17.37
C THR A 264 -17.77 -0.03 18.80
N ARG A 265 -18.53 1.05 19.05
CA ARG A 265 -18.80 1.49 20.42
C ARG A 265 -19.89 0.59 21.00
N VAL A 266 -19.57 -0.11 22.08
CA VAL A 266 -20.57 -0.88 22.85
C VAL A 266 -21.49 0.11 23.54
N LYS A 267 -22.78 0.11 23.18
CA LYS A 267 -23.81 0.84 23.94
C LYS A 267 -23.97 0.13 25.29
N LYS A 268 -23.78 0.86 26.39
CA LYS A 268 -24.15 0.41 27.73
C LYS A 268 -25.65 0.51 27.92
#